data_AF-A0A4U9HI38-F1
#
_entry.id   AF-A0A4U9HI38-F1
#
_cell.length_a   1.000
_cell.length_b   1.000
_cell.length_c   1.000
_cell.angle_alpha   90.00
_cell.angle_beta   90.00
_cell.angle_gamma   90.00
#
_symmetry.space_group_name_H-M   'P 1'
#
loop_
_entity.id
_entity.type
_entity.pdbx_description
1 polymer ?
#
loop_
_entity_poly.entity_id
_entity_poly.type
_entity_poly.pdbx_seq_one_letter_code
_entity_poly.pdbx_strand_id
1 'polypeptide(L)' 'MGLDNLAAAIGEERETIEDVIEPFLIQQGFIQRTPRGRMATNHAYKHFGIEREE' A
#
# COMPACT_ATOMS: atom_id res chain seq x y z
N MET A 1 -2.70 -5.01 -12.94
CA MET A 1 -1.78 -4.05 -13.59
C MET A 1 -1.02 -3.18 -12.59
N GLY A 2 -1.67 -2.51 -11.61
CA GLY A 2 -0.93 -1.68 -10.64
C GLY A 2 -0.10 -2.46 -9.62
N LEU A 3 -0.67 -3.53 -9.05
CA LEU A 3 0.03 -4.35 -8.05
C LEU A 3 1.12 -5.24 -8.67
N ASP A 4 0.90 -5.71 -9.91
CA ASP A 4 1.88 -6.48 -10.67
C ASP A 4 3.15 -5.67 -10.95
N ASN A 5 3.01 -4.36 -11.25
CA ASN A 5 4.15 -3.46 -11.43
C ASN A 5 4.90 -3.22 -10.12
N LEU A 6 4.19 -3.10 -9.00
CA LEU A 6 4.81 -2.95 -7.68
C LEU A 6 5.56 -4.21 -7.26
N ALA A 7 4.97 -5.38 -7.50
CA ALA A 7 5.59 -6.69 -7.28
C ALA A 7 6.88 -6.84 -8.10
N ALA A 8 6.84 -6.50 -9.39
CA ALA A 8 8.03 -6.51 -10.25
C ALA A 8 9.12 -5.52 -9.80
N ALA A 9 8.76 -4.37 -9.24
CA ALA A 9 9.72 -3.38 -8.76
C ALA A 9 10.42 -3.79 -7.44
N ILE A 10 9.73 -4.55 -6.59
CA ILE A 10 10.25 -5.02 -5.30
C ILE A 10 10.93 -6.40 -5.46
N GLY A 11 10.65 -7.12 -6.54
CA GLY A 11 11.18 -8.47 -6.80
C GLY A 11 10.47 -9.56 -6.01
N GLU A 12 9.29 -9.26 -5.47
CA GLU A 12 8.48 -10.14 -4.63
C GLU A 12 7.22 -10.61 -5.38
N GLU A 13 6.68 -11.77 -5.01
CA GLU A 13 5.44 -12.24 -5.60
C GLU A 13 4.23 -11.40 -5.15
N ARG A 14 3.28 -11.20 -6.06
CA ARG A 14 2.04 -10.48 -5.80
C ARG A 14 1.30 -11.03 -4.59
N GLU A 15 1.28 -12.36 -4.45
CA GLU A 15 0.67 -13.07 -3.32
C GLU A 15 1.35 -12.70 -2.00
N THR A 16 2.69 -12.64 -1.94
CA THR A 16 3.41 -12.21 -0.74
C THR A 16 3.04 -10.78 -0.32
N ILE A 17 2.86 -9.88 -1.28
CA ILE A 17 2.42 -8.51 -1.01
C ILE A 17 0.98 -8.51 -0.46
N GLU A 18 0.06 -9.26 -1.05
CA GLU A 18 -1.34 -9.31 -0.63
C GLU A 18 -1.57 -10.04 0.69
N ASP A 19 -0.80 -11.10 0.96
CA ASP A 19 -1.02 -12.00 2.09
C ASP A 19 -0.16 -11.66 3.31
N VAL A 20 0.97 -10.96 3.11
CA VAL A 20 1.90 -10.61 4.20
C VAL A 20 1.97 -9.10 4.41
N ILE A 21 2.23 -8.33 3.35
CA ILE A 21 2.49 -6.89 3.46
C ILE A 21 1.21 -6.08 3.66
N GLU A 22 0.17 -6.31 2.87
CA GLU A 22 -1.11 -5.61 3.00
C GLU A 22 -1.73 -5.74 4.40
N PRO A 23 -1.85 -6.94 5.01
CA PRO A 23 -2.40 -7.06 6.36
C PRO A 23 -1.62 -6.23 7.38
N PHE A 24 -0.28 -6.23 7.29
CA PHE A 24 0.56 -5.42 8.15
C PHE A 24 0.31 -3.93 7.95
N LEU A 25 0.30 -3.44 6.71
CA LEU A 25 0.08 -2.02 6.40
C LEU A 25 -1.33 -1.55 6.76
N ILE A 26 -2.34 -2.41 6.62
CA ILE A 26 -3.71 -2.14 7.06
C ILE A 26 -3.78 -2.07 8.58
N GLN A 27 -3.15 -3.02 9.29
CA GLN A 27 -3.14 -3.06 10.75
C GLN A 27 -2.39 -1.86 11.35
N GLN A 28 -1.30 -1.42 10.72
CA GLN A 28 -0.59 -0.20 11.11
C GLN A 28 -1.32 1.09 10.69
N GLY A 29 -2.43 0.97 9.95
CA GLY A 29 -3.22 2.11 9.51
C GLY A 29 -2.58 2.93 8.39
N PHE A 30 -1.65 2.36 7.62
CA PHE A 30 -0.98 2.99 6.48
C PHE A 30 -1.78 2.89 5.18
N ILE A 31 -2.51 1.80 4.97
CA ILE A 31 -3.32 1.57 3.76
C ILE A 31 -4.74 1.18 4.16
N GLN A 32 -5.72 1.59 3.36
CA GLN A 32 -7.11 1.15 3.47
C GLN A 32 -7.59 0.49 2.18
N ARG A 33 -8.41 -0.56 2.31
CA ARG A 33 -9.11 -1.19 1.19
C ARG A 33 -10.37 -0.38 0.84
N THR A 34 -10.52 -0.04 -0.43
CA THR A 34 -11.70 0.66 -0.96
C THR A 34 -12.27 -0.14 -2.15
N PRO A 35 -13.55 0.06 -2.53
CA PRO A 35 -14.14 -0.60 -3.70
C PRO A 35 -13.41 -0.31 -5.02
N ARG A 36 -12.63 0.77 -5.07
CA ARG A 36 -11.84 1.19 -6.25
C ARG A 36 -10.38 0.73 -6.20
N GLY A 37 -9.91 0.13 -5.11
CA GLY A 37 -8.53 -0.31 -4.94
C GLY A 37 -7.95 0.00 -3.56
N ARG A 38 -6.62 0.05 -3.48
CA ARG A 38 -5.89 0.37 -2.24
C ARG A 38 -5.61 1.87 -2.21
N MET A 39 -5.83 2.49 -1.05
CA MET A 39 -5.57 3.93 -0.85
C MET A 39 -4.66 4.12 0.35
N ALA A 40 -3.60 4.91 0.20
CA ALA A 40 -2.75 5.31 1.32
C ALA A 40 -3.51 6.25 2.25
N THR A 41 -3.37 6.05 3.56
CA THR A 41 -4.00 6.91 4.56
C THR A 41 -3.12 8.12 4.85
N ASN A 42 -3.69 9.15 5.48
CA ASN A 42 -2.91 10.31 5.94
C ASN A 42 -1.77 9.93 6.89
N HIS A 43 -1.85 8.78 7.57
CA HIS A 43 -0.76 8.28 8.41
C HIS A 43 0.45 7.87 7.57
N ALA A 44 0.23 7.19 6.42
CA ALA A 44 1.31 6.83 5.50
C ALA A 44 2.01 8.07 4.93
N TYR A 45 1.23 9.04 4.45
CA TYR A 45 1.80 10.28 3.91
C TYR A 45 2.65 11.01 4.96
N LYS A 46 2.16 11.13 6.21
CA LYS A 46 2.93 11.70 7.31
C LYS A 46 4.20 10.91 7.64
N HIS A 47 4.15 9.58 7.61
CA HIS A 47 5.31 8.72 7.88
C HIS A 47 6.42 8.89 6.83
N PHE A 48 6.03 9.07 5.57
CA PHE A 48 6.97 9.34 4.47
C PHE A 48 7.36 10.81 4.34
N GLY A 49 6.81 11.71 5.18
CA GLY A 49 7.05 13.16 5.08
C GLY A 49 6.51 13.79 3.80
N ILE A 50 5.50 13.17 3.18
CA ILE A 50 4.87 13.64 1.95
C ILE A 50 3.66 14.48 2.33
N GLU A 51 3.62 15.75 1.93
CA GLU A 51 2.38 16.54 1.98
C GLU A 51 1.44 16.03 0.90
N ARG A 52 0.22 15.62 1.30
CA ARG A 52 -0.86 15.39 0.33
C ARG A 52 -1.26 16.76 -0.20
N GLU A 53 -0.87 17.07 -1.43
CA GLU A 53 -1.61 18.05 -2.23
C GLU A 53 -2.98 17.42 -2.53
N GLU A 54 -4.04 18.01 -1.96
CA GLU A 54 -5.44 17.69 -2.29
C GLU A 54 -5.87 18.38 -3.60
#